data_AF-A0A4Y3HRA4-F1
#
_entry.id   AF-A0A4Y3HRA4-F1
#
_cell.length_a   1.000
_cell.length_b   1.000
_cell.length_c   1.000
_cell.angle_alpha   90.00
_cell.angle_beta   90.00
_cell.angle_gamma   90.00
#
_symmetry.space_group_name_H-M   'P 1'
#
loop_
_entity.id
_entity.type
_entity.pdbx_description
1 polymer ?
#
loop_
_entity_poly.entity_id
_entity_poly.type
_entity_poly.pdbx_seq_one_letter_code
_entity_poly.pdbx_strand_id
1 'polypeptide(L)'
;MKSVKSQKGVAIIVVALSIVAIGGMAQLAIEGGRMIQERDRLADATEAATLAVSIANRSDQAISDELARKYLENYLPNIDIGNVEVIRKEGQEEVDGNQLYYVQYEVDADVQFDKQLGFIDSSNSSGNDNYKVANDAMARTYMLPSDLDLVFVADFSGSMNNKWNGQSQLSHLKEQVDTISTDLLSSTATNAGYAHRIGFVPYNMRTQEVVNGERRCITELEYQAITVNGQQVQYNNIDWYQWGKKSISNLNDCKSYSSKCPSFSTKAHAGAISEIFSKSQNETGYGSSTARWPDPLTYIDINKTVANWNSSKTSMANLHPYYNDSGMKLFGGSICGSDAKFETLPLSLDKPVIDHMEAHGGTSVYQGLIRGAQILAEGRDTLDDPDKLEKYHERAQMLLILSDGQEDPYKNTFTRLVNNELCTEIRQNFSEHDSPLYIGVIGINFNASGQAGFQNCADEIIDVSHSQDLLDKIQELIQKGAATNGVSRLYDKNS
;
A
#
# COMPACT_ATOMS: atom_id res chain seq x y z
N MET A 1 92.22 -11.97 -47.78
CA MET A 1 91.61 -11.55 -46.50
C MET A 1 90.94 -10.19 -46.71
N LYS A 2 89.61 -10.11 -46.67
CA LYS A 2 88.85 -8.84 -46.77
C LYS A 2 88.61 -8.31 -45.35
N SER A 3 89.08 -7.10 -45.09
CA SER A 3 88.92 -6.38 -43.82
C SER A 3 87.48 -5.90 -43.67
N VAL A 4 86.77 -6.38 -42.64
CA VAL A 4 85.45 -5.88 -42.23
C VAL A 4 85.65 -4.61 -41.39
N LYS A 5 85.27 -3.45 -41.93
CA LYS A 5 85.19 -2.19 -41.15
C LYS A 5 83.94 -2.23 -40.27
N SER A 6 84.08 -2.23 -38.95
CA SER A 6 82.95 -2.21 -38.02
C SER A 6 82.36 -0.80 -37.89
N GLN A 7 81.12 -0.60 -38.38
CA GLN A 7 80.33 0.60 -38.08
C GLN A 7 79.61 0.43 -36.73
N LYS A 8 80.29 0.78 -35.64
CA LYS A 8 79.77 0.61 -34.27
C LYS A 8 78.73 1.67 -33.85
N GLY A 9 78.62 2.80 -34.56
CA GLY A 9 77.71 3.90 -34.20
C GLY A 9 76.27 3.76 -34.71
N VAL A 10 76.07 3.30 -35.95
CA VAL A 10 74.73 3.18 -36.56
C VAL A 10 73.92 2.06 -35.92
N ALA A 11 74.57 0.95 -35.54
CA ALA A 11 73.91 -0.17 -34.87
C ALA A 11 73.31 0.23 -33.51
N ILE A 12 73.97 1.11 -32.75
CA ILE A 12 73.47 1.60 -31.45
C ILE A 12 72.23 2.47 -31.64
N ILE A 13 72.21 3.34 -32.65
CA ILE A 13 71.06 4.22 -32.95
C ILE A 13 69.84 3.40 -33.37
N VAL A 14 70.04 2.38 -34.21
CA VAL A 14 68.96 1.47 -34.64
C VAL A 14 68.42 0.68 -33.44
N VAL A 15 69.29 0.13 -32.59
CA VAL A 15 68.86 -0.59 -31.38
C VAL A 15 68.11 0.32 -30.41
N ALA A 16 68.57 1.56 -30.21
CA ALA A 16 67.88 2.53 -29.36
C ALA A 16 66.47 2.87 -29.88
N LEU A 17 66.33 3.11 -31.19
CA LEU A 17 65.03 3.34 -31.83
C LEU A 17 64.11 2.11 -31.75
N SER A 18 64.66 0.90 -31.91
CA SER A 18 63.89 -0.34 -31.78
C SER A 18 63.40 -0.58 -30.35
N ILE A 19 64.21 -0.27 -29.33
CA ILE A 19 63.79 -0.40 -27.92
C ILE A 19 62.62 0.55 -27.60
N VAL A 20 62.66 1.79 -28.11
CA VAL A 20 61.55 2.73 -27.95
C VAL A 20 60.29 2.23 -28.64
N ALA A 21 60.40 1.71 -29.86
CA ALA A 21 59.25 1.16 -30.59
C ALA A 21 58.65 -0.07 -29.89
N ILE A 22 59.48 -1.01 -29.42
CA ILE A 22 59.03 -2.23 -28.72
C ILE A 22 58.46 -1.87 -27.34
N GLY A 23 59.13 -1.00 -26.59
CA GLY A 23 58.66 -0.53 -25.28
C GLY A 23 57.34 0.23 -25.36
N GLY A 24 57.18 1.10 -26.36
CA GLY A 24 55.93 1.81 -26.61
C GLY A 24 54.77 0.85 -26.94
N MET A 25 55.01 -0.15 -27.79
CA MET A 25 53.99 -1.18 -28.09
C MET A 25 53.66 -2.04 -26.87
N ALA A 26 54.65 -2.38 -26.04
CA ALA A 26 54.42 -3.16 -24.82
C ALA A 26 53.57 -2.39 -23.80
N GLN A 27 53.82 -1.09 -23.61
CA GLN A 27 53.04 -0.25 -22.70
C GLN A 27 51.61 -0.06 -23.21
N LEU A 28 51.43 0.19 -24.52
CA LEU A 28 50.10 0.26 -25.12
C LEU A 28 49.34 -1.06 -25.00
N ALA A 29 50.03 -2.20 -25.08
CA ALA A 29 49.41 -3.50 -24.89
C ALA A 29 48.96 -3.72 -23.43
N ILE A 30 49.78 -3.31 -22.46
CA ILE A 30 49.47 -3.41 -21.02
C ILE A 30 48.29 -2.49 -20.67
N GLU A 31 48.32 -1.25 -21.12
CA GLU A 31 47.26 -0.28 -20.83
C GLU A 31 45.99 -0.53 -21.61
N GLY A 32 46.09 -0.92 -22.88
CA GLY A 32 44.94 -1.38 -23.66
C GLY A 32 44.28 -2.59 -22.99
N GLY A 33 45.08 -3.53 -22.49
CA GLY A 33 44.57 -4.68 -21.72
C GLY A 33 43.89 -4.27 -20.40
N ARG A 34 44.50 -3.36 -19.64
CA ARG A 34 43.93 -2.85 -18.39
C ARG A 34 42.63 -2.08 -18.63
N MET A 35 42.59 -1.22 -19.64
CA MET A 35 41.41 -0.43 -20.00
C MET A 35 40.23 -1.33 -20.42
N ILE A 36 40.50 -2.39 -21.19
CA ILE A 36 39.48 -3.38 -21.55
C ILE A 36 38.97 -4.10 -20.30
N GLN A 37 39.86 -4.56 -19.42
CA GLN A 37 39.46 -5.24 -18.17
C GLN A 37 38.66 -4.35 -17.24
N GLU A 38 39.04 -3.08 -17.09
CA GLU A 38 38.31 -2.12 -16.24
C GLU A 38 36.93 -1.81 -16.80
N ARG A 39 36.80 -1.72 -18.14
CA ARG A 39 35.51 -1.58 -18.81
C ARG A 39 34.63 -2.82 -18.63
N ASP A 40 35.18 -4.02 -18.81
CA ASP A 40 34.42 -5.27 -18.67
C ASP A 40 33.94 -5.47 -17.23
N ARG A 41 34.79 -5.19 -16.24
CA ARG A 41 34.41 -5.24 -14.82
C ARG A 41 33.33 -4.23 -14.45
N LEU A 42 33.36 -3.05 -15.07
CA LEU A 42 32.31 -2.05 -14.88
C LEU A 42 30.99 -2.52 -15.48
N ALA A 43 31.01 -3.12 -16.68
CA ALA A 43 29.82 -3.71 -17.28
C ALA A 43 29.21 -4.81 -16.39
N ASP A 44 30.01 -5.78 -15.94
CA ASP A 44 29.58 -6.83 -15.02
C ASP A 44 29.00 -6.29 -13.71
N ALA A 45 29.65 -5.26 -13.13
CA ALA A 45 29.19 -4.62 -11.90
C ALA A 45 27.85 -3.92 -12.09
N THR A 46 27.67 -3.22 -13.21
CA THR A 46 26.42 -2.54 -13.54
C THR A 46 25.31 -3.54 -13.84
N GLU A 47 25.57 -4.68 -14.51
CA GLU A 47 24.59 -5.77 -14.69
C GLU A 47 24.13 -6.36 -13.36
N ALA A 48 25.07 -6.67 -12.47
CA ALA A 48 24.76 -7.18 -11.14
C ALA A 48 23.94 -6.17 -10.32
N ALA A 49 24.28 -4.88 -10.41
CA ALA A 49 23.52 -3.81 -9.78
C ALA A 49 22.10 -3.69 -10.36
N THR A 50 21.95 -3.70 -11.69
CA THR A 50 20.65 -3.64 -12.36
C THR A 50 19.75 -4.80 -11.94
N LEU A 51 20.30 -6.01 -11.86
CA LEU A 51 19.56 -7.19 -11.38
C LEU A 51 19.19 -7.09 -9.89
N ALA A 52 20.11 -6.62 -9.04
CA ALA A 52 19.84 -6.46 -7.62
C ALA A 52 18.74 -5.45 -7.35
N VAL A 53 18.75 -4.33 -8.07
CA VAL A 53 17.72 -3.30 -8.00
C VAL A 53 16.38 -3.83 -8.54
N SER A 54 16.40 -4.60 -9.64
CA SER A 54 15.17 -5.18 -10.19
C SER A 54 14.53 -6.23 -9.27
N ILE A 55 15.33 -6.94 -8.48
CA ILE A 55 14.87 -7.87 -7.44
C ILE A 55 14.34 -7.10 -6.21
N ALA A 56 15.03 -6.05 -5.80
CA ALA A 56 14.60 -5.25 -4.65
C ALA A 56 13.28 -4.49 -4.90
N ASN A 57 13.00 -4.16 -6.18
CA ASN A 57 11.75 -3.59 -6.68
C ASN A 57 11.16 -2.49 -5.79
N ARG A 58 12.00 -1.52 -5.39
CA ARG A 58 11.59 -0.39 -4.54
C ARG A 58 11.08 0.76 -5.40
N SER A 59 9.99 1.39 -4.99
CA SER A 59 9.41 2.57 -5.66
C SER A 59 10.17 3.86 -5.37
N ASP A 60 10.91 3.93 -4.26
CA ASP A 60 11.74 5.08 -3.90
C ASP A 60 13.06 5.08 -4.69
N GLN A 61 13.27 6.15 -5.46
CA GLN A 61 14.46 6.33 -6.29
C GLN A 61 15.73 6.50 -5.44
N ALA A 62 15.68 7.21 -4.31
CA ALA A 62 16.86 7.45 -3.49
C ALA A 62 17.41 6.16 -2.87
N ILE A 63 16.50 5.25 -2.45
CA ILE A 63 16.86 3.94 -1.92
C ILE A 63 17.43 3.04 -3.03
N SER A 64 16.84 3.11 -4.22
CA SER A 64 17.29 2.32 -5.38
C SER A 64 18.68 2.77 -5.84
N ASP A 65 18.94 4.07 -5.89
CA ASP A 65 20.25 4.65 -6.22
C ASP A 65 21.31 4.26 -5.17
N GLU A 66 20.96 4.30 -3.87
CA GLU A 66 21.85 3.88 -2.78
C GLU A 66 22.19 2.38 -2.89
N LEU A 67 21.20 1.54 -3.20
CA LEU A 67 21.40 0.11 -3.39
C LEU A 67 22.32 -0.17 -4.59
N ALA A 68 22.07 0.47 -5.73
CA ALA A 68 22.91 0.35 -6.92
C ALA A 68 24.36 0.77 -6.63
N ARG A 69 24.55 1.92 -5.95
CA ARG A 69 25.87 2.41 -5.55
C ARG A 69 26.62 1.39 -4.68
N LYS A 70 25.96 0.81 -3.67
CA LYS A 70 26.59 -0.22 -2.81
C LYS A 70 27.04 -1.44 -3.60
N TYR A 71 26.27 -1.87 -4.60
CA TYR A 71 26.67 -2.98 -5.47
C TYR A 71 27.90 -2.62 -6.31
N LEU A 72 27.92 -1.43 -6.92
CA LEU A 72 29.06 -0.95 -7.70
C LEU A 72 30.35 -0.82 -6.86
N GLU A 73 30.25 -0.24 -5.67
CA GLU A 73 31.39 -0.07 -4.74
C GLU A 73 31.98 -1.41 -4.30
N ASN A 74 31.15 -2.44 -4.13
CA ASN A 74 31.62 -3.79 -3.78
C ASN A 74 32.32 -4.50 -4.94
N TYR A 75 31.86 -4.33 -6.18
CA TYR A 75 32.45 -4.97 -7.37
C TYR A 75 33.72 -4.25 -7.88
N LEU A 76 33.81 -2.94 -7.64
CA LEU A 76 34.89 -2.06 -8.10
C LEU A 76 35.64 -1.42 -6.91
N PRO A 77 36.34 -2.22 -6.07
CA PRO A 77 37.09 -1.67 -4.96
C PRO A 77 38.24 -0.79 -5.48
N ASN A 78 38.37 0.41 -4.90
CA ASN A 78 39.38 1.43 -5.21
C ASN A 78 39.19 2.20 -6.53
N ILE A 79 37.95 2.30 -7.01
CA ILE A 79 37.60 3.16 -8.14
C ILE A 79 36.62 4.24 -7.64
N ASP A 80 36.81 5.49 -8.06
CA ASP A 80 35.93 6.59 -7.66
C ASP A 80 34.65 6.55 -8.52
N ILE A 81 33.53 6.25 -7.87
CA ILE A 81 32.20 6.19 -8.47
C ILE A 81 31.54 7.55 -8.26
N GLY A 82 31.24 8.23 -9.37
CA GLY A 82 30.58 9.52 -9.41
C GLY A 82 29.07 9.40 -9.21
N ASN A 83 28.29 9.85 -10.20
CA ASN A 83 26.84 9.76 -10.14
C ASN A 83 26.36 8.34 -10.46
N VAL A 84 25.36 7.86 -9.73
CA VAL A 84 24.66 6.61 -10.00
C VAL A 84 23.18 6.94 -10.07
N GLU A 85 22.53 6.55 -11.16
CA GLU A 85 21.10 6.81 -11.39
C GLU A 85 20.42 5.51 -11.83
N VAL A 86 19.36 5.14 -11.13
CA VAL A 86 18.46 4.06 -11.52
C VAL A 86 17.29 4.64 -12.32
N ILE A 87 17.14 4.18 -13.56
CA ILE A 87 16.00 4.50 -14.42
C ILE A 87 15.01 3.35 -14.37
N ARG A 88 13.79 3.62 -13.90
CA ARG A 88 12.67 2.67 -13.85
C ARG A 88 11.63 3.00 -14.93
N LYS A 89 11.25 2.01 -15.74
CA LYS A 89 10.21 2.12 -16.78
C LYS A 89 9.23 0.95 -16.67
N GLU A 90 8.00 1.16 -17.10
CA GLU A 90 6.96 0.13 -17.10
C GLU A 90 6.44 -0.09 -18.51
N GLY A 91 6.06 -1.33 -18.84
CA GLY A 91 5.55 -1.69 -20.16
C GLY A 91 4.82 -3.02 -20.20
N GLN A 92 4.28 -3.33 -21.37
CA GLN A 92 3.61 -4.60 -21.70
C GLN A 92 4.30 -5.25 -22.90
N GLU A 93 4.46 -6.57 -22.87
CA GLU A 93 5.02 -7.36 -23.96
C GLU A 93 4.23 -8.65 -24.14
N GLU A 94 3.94 -9.02 -25.38
CA GLU A 94 3.27 -10.28 -25.70
C GLU A 94 4.31 -11.39 -25.84
N VAL A 95 4.33 -12.34 -24.91
CA VAL A 95 5.25 -13.49 -24.91
C VAL A 95 4.40 -14.76 -24.92
N ASP A 96 4.62 -15.62 -25.91
CA ASP A 96 3.89 -16.89 -26.10
C ASP A 96 2.35 -16.76 -26.12
N GLY A 97 1.83 -15.64 -26.64
CA GLY A 97 0.39 -15.36 -26.74
C GLY A 97 -0.25 -14.84 -25.45
N ASN A 98 0.53 -14.64 -24.39
CA ASN A 98 0.10 -13.97 -23.16
C ASN A 98 0.71 -12.56 -23.09
N GLN A 99 -0.12 -11.57 -22.76
CA GLN A 99 0.33 -10.20 -22.46
C GLN A 99 0.96 -10.21 -21.06
N LEU A 100 2.28 -10.06 -20.98
CA LEU A 100 3.03 -9.99 -19.73
C LEU A 100 3.44 -8.54 -19.46
N TYR A 101 3.14 -8.09 -18.25
CA TYR A 101 3.61 -6.80 -17.75
C TYR A 101 5.05 -6.94 -17.27
N TYR A 102 5.85 -5.91 -17.56
CA TYR A 102 7.22 -5.85 -17.07
C TYR A 102 7.54 -4.47 -16.49
N VAL A 103 8.40 -4.50 -15.47
CA VAL A 103 9.11 -3.31 -14.98
C VAL A 103 10.56 -3.45 -15.42
N GLN A 104 11.03 -2.46 -16.16
CA GLN A 104 12.39 -2.36 -16.66
C GLN A 104 13.22 -1.44 -15.74
N TYR A 105 14.39 -1.93 -15.36
CA TYR A 105 15.40 -1.19 -14.61
C TYR A 105 16.66 -1.04 -15.46
N GLU A 106 17.24 0.15 -15.46
CA GLU A 106 18.54 0.47 -16.04
C GLU A 106 19.38 1.19 -14.97
N VAL A 107 20.66 0.85 -14.83
CA VAL A 107 21.59 1.52 -13.93
C VAL A 107 22.65 2.25 -14.75
N ASP A 108 22.67 3.58 -14.64
CA ASP A 108 23.70 4.43 -15.23
C ASP A 108 24.69 4.85 -14.15
N ALA A 109 25.99 4.69 -14.41
CA ALA A 109 27.06 5.03 -13.47
C ALA A 109 28.22 5.76 -14.15
N ASP A 110 28.65 6.87 -13.57
CA ASP A 110 29.83 7.61 -14.00
C ASP A 110 31.06 7.17 -13.19
N VAL A 111 32.14 6.77 -13.86
CA VAL A 111 33.32 6.20 -13.18
C VAL A 111 34.61 6.86 -13.67
N GLN A 112 35.53 7.14 -12.75
CA GLN A 112 36.84 7.73 -13.07
C GLN A 112 37.96 6.69 -12.95
N PHE A 113 38.78 6.58 -14.00
CA PHE A 113 39.95 5.69 -14.02
C PHE A 113 41.24 6.49 -14.08
N ASP A 114 42.20 6.13 -13.22
CA ASP A 114 43.52 6.75 -13.19
C ASP A 114 44.42 6.22 -14.32
N LYS A 115 45.00 7.14 -15.11
CA LYS A 115 45.99 6.79 -16.15
C LYS A 115 47.36 6.47 -15.57
N GLN A 116 48.06 5.52 -16.20
CA GLN A 116 49.43 5.14 -15.82
C GLN A 116 50.42 5.12 -17.00
N LEU A 117 50.19 5.94 -18.03
CA LEU A 117 51.06 6.07 -19.22
C LEU A 117 52.29 6.93 -18.92
N GLY A 118 53.22 6.35 -18.15
CA GLY A 118 54.38 7.05 -17.57
C GLY A 118 55.55 7.37 -18.52
N PHE A 119 55.45 7.13 -19.84
CA PHE A 119 56.58 7.30 -20.76
C PHE A 119 56.56 8.58 -21.62
N ILE A 120 55.43 9.28 -21.71
CA ILE A 120 55.25 10.51 -22.54
C ILE A 120 55.22 11.78 -21.69
N ASP A 121 55.41 11.70 -20.36
CA ASP A 121 55.23 12.85 -19.48
C ASP A 121 56.41 13.84 -19.56
N SER A 122 56.37 14.68 -20.59
CA SER A 122 57.12 15.94 -20.67
C SER A 122 56.19 17.16 -20.58
N SER A 123 54.94 16.97 -20.15
CA SER A 123 54.01 18.08 -19.92
C SER A 123 52.84 17.65 -19.05
N ASN A 124 53.01 17.72 -17.73
CA ASN A 124 52.06 18.24 -16.73
C ASN A 124 50.55 18.08 -17.01
N SER A 125 50.10 16.94 -17.51
CA SER A 125 48.67 16.62 -17.67
C SER A 125 48.37 15.35 -16.89
N SER A 126 48.21 15.50 -15.56
CA SER A 126 47.52 14.55 -14.69
C SER A 126 46.01 14.57 -15.02
N GLY A 127 45.67 14.22 -16.26
CA GLY A 127 44.31 14.18 -16.74
C GLY A 127 43.69 12.83 -16.39
N ASN A 128 42.86 12.81 -15.35
CA ASN A 128 41.90 11.73 -15.15
C ASN A 128 40.93 11.78 -16.35
N ASP A 129 40.82 10.70 -17.10
CA ASP A 129 39.77 10.61 -18.11
C ASP A 129 38.50 10.15 -17.39
N ASN A 130 37.48 11.00 -17.42
CA ASN A 130 36.15 10.61 -16.98
C ASN A 130 35.56 9.70 -18.04
N TYR A 131 35.41 8.42 -17.72
CA TYR A 131 34.72 7.47 -18.59
C TYR A 131 33.28 7.37 -18.14
N LYS A 132 32.39 8.06 -18.86
CA LYS A 132 30.97 7.80 -18.74
C LYS A 132 30.66 6.50 -19.47
N VAL A 133 30.35 5.45 -18.72
CA VAL A 133 29.83 4.21 -19.28
C VAL A 133 28.33 4.22 -19.04
N ALA A 134 27.57 4.59 -20.06
CA ALA A 134 26.14 4.29 -20.11
C ALA A 134 26.04 2.78 -20.37
N ASN A 135 25.39 2.07 -19.46
CA ASN A 135 25.25 0.63 -19.55
C ASN A 135 24.29 0.25 -20.70
N ASP A 136 24.60 -0.82 -21.41
CA ASP A 136 23.71 -1.45 -22.40
C ASP A 136 22.86 -2.57 -21.76
N ALA A 137 23.05 -2.92 -20.48
CA ALA A 137 22.21 -3.91 -19.83
C ALA A 137 20.96 -3.29 -19.19
N MET A 138 19.80 -3.84 -19.54
CA MET A 138 18.52 -3.58 -18.88
C MET A 138 18.05 -4.85 -18.19
N ALA A 139 17.44 -4.75 -17.02
CA ALA A 139 16.73 -5.88 -16.41
C ALA A 139 15.23 -5.66 -16.53
N ARG A 140 14.50 -6.64 -17.07
CA ARG A 140 13.03 -6.66 -17.04
C ARG A 140 12.58 -7.68 -16.02
N THR A 141 11.82 -7.24 -15.04
CA THR A 141 11.09 -8.10 -14.12
C THR A 141 9.72 -8.35 -14.70
N TYR A 142 9.49 -9.59 -15.19
CA TYR A 142 8.18 -10.02 -15.70
C TYR A 142 7.34 -10.49 -14.53
N MET A 143 6.26 -9.76 -14.26
CA MET A 143 5.36 -10.07 -13.17
C MET A 143 4.65 -11.37 -13.48
N LEU A 144 4.85 -12.37 -12.63
CA LEU A 144 4.09 -13.60 -12.75
C LEU A 144 2.66 -13.28 -12.30
N PRO A 145 1.67 -13.58 -13.12
CA PRO A 145 0.30 -13.32 -12.74
C PRO A 145 -0.06 -14.30 -11.61
N SER A 146 -0.09 -13.80 -10.38
CA SER A 146 -0.52 -14.56 -9.21
C SER A 146 -2.03 -14.40 -9.01
N ASP A 147 -2.59 -15.28 -8.20
CA ASP A 147 -3.91 -15.03 -7.64
C ASP A 147 -3.89 -13.73 -6.82
N LEU A 148 -5.03 -13.02 -6.82
CA LEU A 148 -5.20 -11.73 -6.15
C LEU A 148 -6.30 -11.89 -5.11
N ASP A 149 -6.07 -11.40 -3.90
CA ASP A 149 -7.11 -11.09 -2.92
C ASP A 149 -7.28 -9.58 -2.87
N LEU A 150 -8.39 -9.11 -3.44
CA LEU A 150 -8.71 -7.70 -3.51
C LEU A 150 -9.89 -7.40 -2.60
N VAL A 151 -9.71 -6.50 -1.64
CA VAL A 151 -10.81 -5.97 -0.83
C VAL A 151 -11.02 -4.49 -1.13
N PHE A 152 -12.20 -4.17 -1.67
CA PHE A 152 -12.66 -2.79 -1.80
C PHE A 152 -13.20 -2.31 -0.46
N VAL A 153 -12.65 -1.23 0.06
CA VAL A 153 -13.13 -0.51 1.24
C VAL A 153 -13.79 0.77 0.76
N ALA A 154 -15.11 0.77 0.67
CA ALA A 154 -15.84 1.81 -0.06
C ALA A 154 -16.66 2.70 0.88
N ASP A 155 -16.57 4.00 0.65
CA ASP A 155 -17.35 5.01 1.35
C ASP A 155 -18.82 4.96 0.92
N PHE A 156 -19.69 4.78 1.90
CA PHE A 156 -21.15 4.79 1.80
C PHE A 156 -21.72 5.83 2.77
N SER A 157 -20.98 6.88 3.09
CA SER A 157 -21.47 8.04 3.82
C SER A 157 -22.42 8.89 2.97
N GLY A 158 -23.19 9.76 3.62
CA GLY A 158 -24.20 10.58 2.95
C GLY A 158 -23.64 11.50 1.86
N SER A 159 -22.36 11.90 1.93
CA SER A 159 -21.70 12.73 0.91
C SER A 159 -21.62 12.04 -0.44
N MET A 160 -21.56 10.71 -0.49
CA MET A 160 -21.47 9.93 -1.73
C MET A 160 -22.72 10.06 -2.61
N ASN A 161 -23.82 10.60 -2.07
CA ASN A 161 -25.01 10.94 -2.84
C ASN A 161 -24.88 12.25 -3.64
N ASN A 162 -23.78 12.99 -3.46
CA ASN A 162 -23.50 14.21 -4.19
C ASN A 162 -23.38 13.93 -5.69
N LYS A 163 -23.89 14.86 -6.49
CA LYS A 163 -23.83 14.74 -7.95
C LYS A 163 -22.42 14.95 -8.46
N TRP A 164 -21.97 14.05 -9.32
CA TRP A 164 -20.73 14.12 -10.06
C TRP A 164 -21.03 13.67 -11.49
N ASN A 165 -20.85 14.58 -12.46
CA ASN A 165 -21.14 14.34 -13.87
C ASN A 165 -22.56 13.81 -14.19
N GLY A 166 -23.56 14.26 -13.44
CA GLY A 166 -24.98 13.97 -13.71
C GLY A 166 -25.55 12.76 -12.97
N GLN A 167 -24.70 11.92 -12.37
CA GLN A 167 -25.08 10.82 -11.47
C GLN A 167 -24.51 11.08 -10.06
N SER A 168 -24.84 10.24 -9.08
CA SER A 168 -24.18 10.32 -7.77
C SER A 168 -22.78 9.71 -7.84
N GLN A 169 -21.87 10.18 -6.98
CA GLN A 169 -20.53 9.57 -6.83
C GLN A 169 -20.64 8.08 -6.49
N LEU A 170 -21.60 7.70 -5.65
CA LEU A 170 -21.90 6.31 -5.34
C LEU A 170 -22.27 5.49 -6.58
N SER A 171 -23.06 6.05 -7.49
CA SER A 171 -23.46 5.36 -8.72
C SER A 171 -22.25 5.05 -9.59
N HIS A 172 -21.35 6.02 -9.76
CA HIS A 172 -20.11 5.82 -10.50
C HIS A 172 -19.20 4.80 -9.82
N LEU A 173 -19.04 4.87 -8.48
CA LEU A 173 -18.25 3.89 -7.73
C LEU A 173 -18.74 2.47 -7.99
N LYS A 174 -20.06 2.24 -7.84
CA LYS A 174 -20.65 0.91 -8.04
C LYS A 174 -20.44 0.40 -9.46
N GLU A 175 -20.67 1.24 -10.46
CA GLU A 175 -20.47 0.89 -11.88
C GLU A 175 -19.02 0.46 -12.16
N GLN A 176 -18.04 1.17 -11.59
CA GLN A 176 -16.63 0.82 -11.79
C GLN A 176 -16.25 -0.46 -11.06
N VAL A 177 -16.68 -0.63 -9.81
CA VAL A 177 -16.45 -1.88 -9.07
C VAL A 177 -17.12 -3.06 -9.79
N ASP A 178 -18.31 -2.86 -10.36
CA ASP A 178 -19.05 -3.86 -11.13
C ASP A 178 -18.27 -4.30 -12.38
N THR A 179 -17.74 -3.35 -13.13
CA THR A 179 -16.94 -3.60 -14.34
C THR A 179 -15.65 -4.31 -13.98
N ILE A 180 -14.89 -3.81 -13.02
CA ILE A 180 -13.61 -4.38 -12.59
C ILE A 180 -13.79 -5.78 -12.02
N SER A 181 -14.83 -6.00 -11.21
CA SER A 181 -15.12 -7.33 -10.68
C SER A 181 -15.48 -8.31 -11.78
N THR A 182 -16.14 -7.85 -12.85
CA THR A 182 -16.46 -8.69 -14.01
C THR A 182 -15.21 -9.05 -14.81
N ASP A 183 -14.29 -8.10 -14.98
CA ASP A 183 -13.04 -8.31 -15.71
C ASP A 183 -12.11 -9.27 -14.96
N LEU A 184 -11.90 -9.02 -13.66
CA LEU A 184 -11.05 -9.85 -12.80
C LEU A 184 -11.61 -11.26 -12.60
N LEU A 185 -12.93 -11.41 -12.48
CA LEU A 185 -13.59 -12.72 -12.29
C LEU A 185 -14.09 -13.31 -13.61
N SER A 186 -13.59 -12.82 -14.75
CA SER A 186 -14.01 -13.29 -16.07
C SER A 186 -13.64 -14.75 -16.29
N SER A 187 -14.44 -15.45 -17.09
CA SER A 187 -14.14 -16.84 -17.48
C SER A 187 -12.79 -16.94 -18.20
N THR A 188 -12.33 -15.88 -18.86
CA THR A 188 -10.97 -15.79 -19.44
C THR A 188 -9.90 -15.86 -18.36
N ALA A 189 -10.04 -15.11 -17.26
CA ALA A 189 -9.12 -15.17 -16.13
C ALA A 189 -9.12 -16.56 -15.47
N THR A 190 -10.30 -17.16 -15.27
CA THR A 190 -10.41 -18.52 -14.72
C THR A 190 -9.80 -19.57 -15.64
N ASN A 191 -9.99 -19.45 -16.96
CA ASN A 191 -9.42 -20.36 -17.96
C ASN A 191 -7.89 -20.20 -18.08
N ALA A 192 -7.36 -19.02 -17.79
CA ALA A 192 -5.92 -18.77 -17.67
C ALA A 192 -5.33 -19.32 -16.36
N GLY A 193 -6.16 -19.85 -15.47
CA GLY A 193 -5.75 -20.48 -14.22
C GLY A 193 -5.79 -19.58 -12.99
N TYR A 194 -6.28 -18.34 -13.10
CA TYR A 194 -6.38 -17.43 -11.96
C TYR A 194 -7.64 -17.65 -11.14
N ALA A 195 -7.47 -17.61 -9.82
CA ALA A 195 -8.53 -17.71 -8.82
C ALA A 195 -8.60 -16.45 -7.95
N HIS A 196 -8.71 -15.28 -8.61
CA HIS A 196 -8.88 -14.00 -7.92
C HIS A 196 -10.11 -14.03 -7.00
N ARG A 197 -9.97 -13.50 -5.78
CA ARG A 197 -11.08 -13.32 -4.84
C ARG A 197 -11.30 -11.84 -4.60
N ILE A 198 -12.57 -11.43 -4.58
CA ILE A 198 -12.96 -10.05 -4.32
C ILE A 198 -13.81 -10.02 -3.05
N GLY A 199 -13.48 -9.11 -2.15
CA GLY A 199 -14.28 -8.74 -0.99
C GLY A 199 -14.72 -7.28 -1.09
N PHE A 200 -15.81 -6.93 -0.42
CA PHE A 200 -16.36 -5.58 -0.46
C PHE A 200 -16.82 -5.15 0.93
N VAL A 201 -16.19 -4.10 1.46
CA VAL A 201 -16.45 -3.54 2.79
C VAL A 201 -16.98 -2.12 2.63
N PRO A 202 -18.31 -1.95 2.57
CA PRO A 202 -18.92 -0.64 2.64
C PRO A 202 -18.87 -0.11 4.07
N TYR A 203 -18.55 1.18 4.22
CA TYR A 203 -18.49 1.84 5.52
C TYR A 203 -19.18 3.21 5.49
N ASN A 204 -19.65 3.63 6.65
CA ASN A 204 -19.98 5.03 6.93
C ASN A 204 -19.34 5.41 8.28
N MET A 205 -20.11 5.70 9.34
CA MET A 205 -19.52 5.78 10.68
C MET A 205 -19.14 4.41 11.25
N ARG A 206 -19.73 3.33 10.74
CA ARG A 206 -19.51 1.94 11.12
C ARG A 206 -19.73 1.01 9.91
N THR A 207 -19.31 -0.25 10.01
CA THR A 207 -19.63 -1.28 9.01
C THR A 207 -20.93 -1.99 9.37
N GLN A 208 -21.52 -2.72 8.42
CA GLN A 208 -22.74 -3.49 8.64
C GLN A 208 -22.51 -4.98 8.41
N GLU A 209 -22.74 -5.78 9.45
CA GLU A 209 -22.50 -7.23 9.43
C GLU A 209 -23.75 -7.99 9.91
N VAL A 210 -23.91 -9.23 9.45
CA VAL A 210 -24.96 -10.13 9.95
C VAL A 210 -24.46 -10.89 11.16
N VAL A 211 -24.99 -10.57 12.35
CA VAL A 211 -24.66 -11.25 13.61
C VAL A 211 -25.91 -11.96 14.13
N ASN A 212 -25.83 -13.28 14.28
CA ASN A 212 -26.96 -14.13 14.72
C ASN A 212 -28.24 -13.94 13.87
N GLY A 213 -28.08 -13.74 12.56
CA GLY A 213 -29.19 -13.51 11.63
C GLY A 213 -29.78 -12.09 11.66
N GLU A 214 -29.22 -11.18 12.47
CA GLU A 214 -29.63 -9.78 12.52
C GLU A 214 -28.50 -8.88 11.98
N ARG A 215 -28.82 -7.94 11.09
CA ARG A 215 -27.85 -6.95 10.62
C ARG A 215 -27.52 -5.93 11.72
N ARG A 216 -26.24 -5.65 11.94
CA ARG A 216 -25.71 -4.88 13.06
C ARG A 216 -24.74 -3.81 12.57
N CYS A 217 -24.71 -2.70 13.30
CA CYS A 217 -23.73 -1.63 13.12
C CYS A 217 -22.46 -1.93 13.93
N ILE A 218 -21.47 -2.49 13.26
CA ILE A 218 -20.25 -2.99 13.90
C ILE A 218 -19.22 -1.88 14.08
N THR A 219 -18.65 -1.84 15.27
CA THR A 219 -17.41 -1.11 15.50
C THR A 219 -16.26 -2.11 15.68
N GLU A 220 -15.13 -1.83 15.04
CA GLU A 220 -13.90 -2.60 15.22
C GLU A 220 -12.94 -1.95 16.24
N LEU A 221 -13.40 -0.93 16.95
CA LEU A 221 -12.61 -0.20 17.95
C LEU A 221 -12.63 -0.91 19.30
N GLU A 222 -11.55 -0.73 20.05
CA GLU A 222 -11.47 -1.07 21.47
C GLU A 222 -11.65 0.20 22.32
N TYR A 223 -12.19 0.04 23.52
CA TYR A 223 -12.60 1.17 24.36
C TYR A 223 -12.02 1.11 25.77
N GLN A 224 -11.77 2.29 26.34
CA GLN A 224 -11.35 2.47 27.71
C GLN A 224 -12.55 2.45 28.67
N ALA A 225 -12.29 2.17 29.94
CA ALA A 225 -13.31 2.26 30.97
C ALA A 225 -13.70 3.72 31.26
N ILE A 226 -14.99 3.95 31.49
CA ILE A 226 -15.54 5.27 31.82
C ILE A 226 -15.65 5.39 33.34
N THR A 227 -15.20 6.51 33.91
CA THR A 227 -15.40 6.80 35.33
C THR A 227 -16.57 7.76 35.51
N VAL A 228 -17.59 7.33 36.25
CA VAL A 228 -18.80 8.11 36.53
C VAL A 228 -19.05 8.13 38.03
N ASN A 229 -19.01 9.31 38.66
CA ASN A 229 -19.24 9.48 40.10
C ASN A 229 -18.38 8.54 40.98
N GLY A 230 -17.11 8.31 40.58
CA GLY A 230 -16.18 7.42 41.28
C GLY A 230 -16.39 5.93 41.03
N GLN A 231 -17.37 5.54 40.20
CA GLN A 231 -17.55 4.16 39.74
C GLN A 231 -16.96 3.96 38.35
N GLN A 232 -16.20 2.88 38.17
CA GLN A 232 -15.63 2.51 36.88
C GLN A 232 -16.61 1.60 36.12
N VAL A 233 -16.99 2.00 34.91
CA VAL A 233 -17.86 1.26 33.99
C VAL A 233 -17.03 0.85 32.79
N GLN A 234 -16.92 -0.46 32.53
CA GLN A 234 -16.29 -0.93 31.30
C GLN A 234 -17.20 -0.60 30.12
N TYR A 235 -16.64 0.01 29.06
CA TYR A 235 -17.42 0.36 27.87
C TYR A 235 -18.06 -0.88 27.26
N ASN A 236 -17.32 -1.99 27.19
CA ASN A 236 -17.78 -3.28 26.67
C ASN A 236 -18.86 -3.95 27.54
N ASN A 237 -19.22 -3.40 28.71
CA ASN A 237 -20.36 -3.88 29.50
C ASN A 237 -21.64 -3.07 29.24
N ILE A 238 -21.56 -2.00 28.46
CA ILE A 238 -22.72 -1.24 28.03
C ILE A 238 -23.39 -2.00 26.90
N ASP A 239 -24.68 -2.30 27.06
CA ASP A 239 -25.49 -2.96 26.04
C ASP A 239 -26.03 -1.92 25.05
N TRP A 240 -25.19 -1.52 24.10
CA TRP A 240 -25.54 -0.60 23.00
C TRP A 240 -26.63 -1.16 22.10
N TYR A 241 -26.73 -2.49 21.96
CA TYR A 241 -27.82 -3.14 21.25
C TYR A 241 -29.18 -2.81 21.86
N GLN A 242 -29.33 -2.97 23.17
CA GLN A 242 -30.59 -2.66 23.86
C GLN A 242 -30.78 -1.16 24.06
N TRP A 243 -29.71 -0.41 24.34
CA TRP A 243 -29.76 1.04 24.50
C TRP A 243 -30.17 1.75 23.23
N GLY A 244 -29.68 1.31 22.06
CA GLY A 244 -30.07 1.86 20.76
C GLY A 244 -31.59 1.86 20.51
N LYS A 245 -32.30 0.88 21.08
CA LYS A 245 -33.78 0.77 21.00
C LYS A 245 -34.53 1.72 21.94
N LYS A 246 -33.84 2.38 22.86
CA LYS A 246 -34.43 3.31 23.84
C LYS A 246 -34.28 4.76 23.38
N SER A 247 -35.15 5.63 23.89
CA SER A 247 -35.07 7.06 23.60
C SER A 247 -34.11 7.76 24.56
N ILE A 248 -33.69 8.98 24.19
CA ILE A 248 -32.94 9.86 25.08
C ILE A 248 -33.67 10.17 26.39
N SER A 249 -35.02 10.19 26.38
CA SER A 249 -35.81 10.36 27.60
C SER A 249 -35.61 9.20 28.56
N ASN A 250 -35.57 7.96 28.05
CA ASN A 250 -35.34 6.78 28.89
C ASN A 250 -33.94 6.80 29.51
N LEU A 251 -32.94 7.29 28.76
CA LEU A 251 -31.59 7.49 29.28
C LEU A 251 -31.58 8.49 30.44
N ASN A 252 -32.21 9.66 30.25
CA ASN A 252 -32.29 10.72 31.27
C ASN A 252 -33.07 10.27 32.51
N ASP A 253 -34.14 9.50 32.33
CA ASP A 253 -34.92 8.93 33.43
C ASP A 253 -34.10 7.95 34.26
N CYS A 254 -33.39 7.01 33.62
CA CYS A 254 -32.52 6.05 34.31
C CYS A 254 -31.34 6.73 34.99
N LYS A 255 -30.74 7.75 34.36
CA LYS A 255 -29.69 8.57 34.97
C LYS A 255 -30.18 9.28 36.23
N SER A 256 -31.43 9.70 36.28
CA SER A 256 -32.02 10.41 37.42
C SER A 256 -32.47 9.44 38.52
N TYR A 257 -33.18 8.38 38.15
CA TYR A 257 -33.84 7.45 39.07
C TYR A 257 -33.49 5.99 38.74
N SER A 258 -32.87 5.29 39.70
CA SER A 258 -32.50 3.88 39.52
C SER A 258 -33.71 2.97 39.26
N SER A 259 -34.90 3.33 39.74
CA SER A 259 -36.14 2.57 39.52
C SER A 259 -36.71 2.71 38.10
N LYS A 260 -36.22 3.69 37.32
CA LYS A 260 -36.59 3.91 35.92
C LYS A 260 -35.58 3.27 34.95
N CYS A 261 -34.54 2.62 35.46
CA CYS A 261 -33.58 1.92 34.63
C CYS A 261 -34.19 0.64 34.03
N PRO A 262 -33.95 0.38 32.73
CA PRO A 262 -34.28 -0.90 32.12
C PRO A 262 -33.57 -2.05 32.85
N SER A 263 -34.15 -3.25 32.81
CA SER A 263 -33.59 -4.43 33.50
C SER A 263 -32.17 -4.81 33.07
N PHE A 264 -31.78 -4.47 31.84
CA PHE A 264 -30.44 -4.74 31.30
C PHE A 264 -29.40 -3.67 31.68
N SER A 265 -29.78 -2.63 32.44
CA SER A 265 -28.89 -1.49 32.70
C SER A 265 -28.98 -0.92 34.10
N THR A 266 -28.01 -0.08 34.44
CA THR A 266 -27.89 0.57 35.75
C THR A 266 -27.79 2.08 35.60
N LYS A 267 -27.99 2.80 36.72
CA LYS A 267 -27.79 4.25 36.77
C LYS A 267 -26.36 4.65 36.36
N ALA A 268 -25.37 3.83 36.70
CA ALA A 268 -23.97 4.05 36.32
C ALA A 268 -23.78 3.92 34.79
N HIS A 269 -24.38 2.90 34.16
CA HIS A 269 -24.35 2.75 32.70
C HIS A 269 -25.02 3.94 31.99
N ALA A 270 -26.19 4.38 32.45
CA ALA A 270 -26.86 5.56 31.87
C ALA A 270 -26.04 6.86 32.06
N GLY A 271 -25.37 6.98 33.21
CA GLY A 271 -24.41 8.06 33.45
C GLY A 271 -23.23 8.02 32.48
N ALA A 272 -22.67 6.83 32.22
CA ALA A 272 -21.55 6.65 31.30
C ALA A 272 -21.94 7.00 29.85
N ILE A 273 -23.08 6.53 29.36
CA ILE A 273 -23.60 6.89 28.03
C ILE A 273 -23.79 8.40 27.90
N SER A 274 -24.31 9.05 28.94
CA SER A 274 -24.48 10.51 28.92
C SER A 274 -23.15 11.26 28.86
N GLU A 275 -22.12 10.76 29.56
CA GLU A 275 -20.76 11.31 29.49
C GLU A 275 -20.16 11.11 28.10
N ILE A 276 -20.31 9.92 27.51
CA ILE A 276 -19.89 9.60 26.14
C ILE A 276 -20.51 10.58 25.14
N PHE A 277 -21.83 10.80 25.20
CA PHE A 277 -22.50 11.76 24.33
C PHE A 277 -22.04 13.20 24.57
N SER A 278 -21.72 13.57 25.80
CA SER A 278 -21.15 14.89 26.08
C SER A 278 -19.74 15.05 25.49
N LYS A 279 -18.90 14.02 25.54
CA LYS A 279 -17.58 14.04 24.88
C LYS A 279 -17.70 14.10 23.36
N SER A 280 -18.60 13.31 22.78
CA SER A 280 -18.93 13.36 21.34
C SER A 280 -19.36 14.76 20.91
N GLN A 281 -20.24 15.42 21.67
CA GLN A 281 -20.64 16.81 21.41
C GLN A 281 -19.44 17.78 21.42
N ASN A 282 -18.60 17.69 22.45
CA ASN A 282 -17.46 18.58 22.60
C ASN A 282 -16.41 18.38 21.50
N GLU A 283 -16.18 17.12 21.10
CA GLU A 283 -15.19 16.77 20.09
C GLU A 283 -15.62 17.16 18.68
N THR A 284 -16.88 16.91 18.35
CA THR A 284 -17.39 17.06 16.99
C THR A 284 -17.92 18.48 16.71
N GLY A 285 -18.26 19.24 17.76
CA GLY A 285 -18.83 20.58 17.66
C GLY A 285 -20.31 20.62 17.23
N TYR A 286 -20.92 19.44 16.99
CA TYR A 286 -22.33 19.32 16.64
C TYR A 286 -23.24 19.47 17.88
N GLY A 287 -24.46 19.97 17.66
CA GLY A 287 -25.43 20.21 18.73
C GLY A 287 -25.90 18.94 19.44
N SER A 288 -26.42 19.09 20.66
CA SER A 288 -26.78 17.96 21.54
C SER A 288 -27.89 17.04 21.03
N SER A 289 -28.72 17.52 20.09
CA SER A 289 -29.73 16.71 19.39
C SER A 289 -29.11 15.73 18.39
N THR A 290 -27.95 16.09 17.83
CA THR A 290 -27.31 15.43 16.69
C THR A 290 -26.12 14.59 17.12
N ALA A 291 -25.24 15.11 17.97
CA ALA A 291 -23.98 14.46 18.34
C ALA A 291 -24.10 13.38 19.44
N ARG A 292 -25.16 12.56 19.37
CA ARG A 292 -25.35 11.41 20.26
C ARG A 292 -24.73 10.18 19.62
N TRP A 293 -23.40 10.19 19.50
CA TRP A 293 -22.63 9.11 18.90
C TRP A 293 -21.78 8.39 19.95
N PRO A 294 -21.56 7.08 19.80
CA PRO A 294 -20.91 6.25 20.83
C PRO A 294 -19.38 6.36 20.83
N ASP A 295 -18.75 6.87 19.77
CA ASP A 295 -17.32 6.65 19.51
C ASP A 295 -16.42 7.91 19.62
N PRO A 296 -16.48 8.73 20.69
CA PRO A 296 -15.57 9.86 20.83
C PRO A 296 -14.15 9.39 21.15
N LEU A 297 -13.15 10.05 20.59
CA LEU A 297 -11.73 9.74 20.72
C LEU A 297 -11.26 9.60 22.17
N THR A 298 -11.90 10.33 23.09
CA THR A 298 -11.58 10.27 24.54
C THR A 298 -11.71 8.85 25.12
N TYR A 299 -12.63 8.03 24.60
CA TYR A 299 -12.88 6.68 25.12
C TYR A 299 -12.37 5.57 24.21
N ILE A 300 -11.83 5.90 23.04
CA ILE A 300 -11.20 4.91 22.17
C ILE A 300 -9.82 4.56 22.76
N ASP A 301 -9.57 3.28 22.96
CA ASP A 301 -8.26 2.76 23.33
C ASP A 301 -7.45 2.54 22.05
N ILE A 302 -6.75 3.58 21.60
CA ILE A 302 -6.00 3.58 20.34
C ILE A 302 -4.98 2.43 20.31
N ASN A 303 -4.20 2.24 21.38
CA ASN A 303 -3.17 1.22 21.45
C ASN A 303 -3.77 -0.19 21.39
N LYS A 304 -4.85 -0.45 22.14
CA LYS A 304 -5.52 -1.76 22.06
C LYS A 304 -6.22 -1.99 20.72
N THR A 305 -6.79 -0.93 20.13
CA THR A 305 -7.44 -1.03 18.82
C THR A 305 -6.41 -1.44 17.77
N VAL A 306 -5.24 -0.79 17.78
CA VAL A 306 -4.12 -1.15 16.89
C VAL A 306 -3.64 -2.58 17.20
N ALA A 307 -3.35 -2.93 18.45
CA ALA A 307 -2.83 -4.25 18.77
C ALA A 307 -3.80 -5.40 18.46
N ASN A 308 -5.12 -5.16 18.55
CA ASN A 308 -6.15 -6.17 18.36
C ASN A 308 -6.95 -5.97 17.07
N TRP A 309 -6.39 -5.30 16.07
CA TRP A 309 -7.09 -4.95 14.83
C TRP A 309 -7.57 -6.21 14.08
N ASN A 310 -6.83 -7.32 14.17
CA ASN A 310 -7.12 -8.58 13.46
C ASN A 310 -8.25 -9.39 14.09
N SER A 311 -8.68 -9.05 15.31
CA SER A 311 -9.76 -9.74 16.00
C SER A 311 -11.09 -9.01 15.75
N SER A 312 -11.92 -9.56 14.87
CA SER A 312 -13.25 -8.97 14.61
C SER A 312 -14.10 -8.90 15.88
N LYS A 313 -14.71 -7.73 16.10
CA LYS A 313 -15.56 -7.51 17.28
C LYS A 313 -17.00 -7.96 17.08
N THR A 314 -17.34 -8.56 15.95
CA THR A 314 -18.67 -9.12 15.64
C THR A 314 -19.21 -10.08 16.72
N SER A 315 -18.33 -10.79 17.42
CA SER A 315 -18.67 -11.68 18.55
C SER A 315 -19.20 -10.93 19.79
N MET A 316 -18.86 -9.65 19.96
CA MET A 316 -19.32 -8.80 21.07
C MET A 316 -20.68 -8.17 20.77
N ALA A 317 -21.74 -8.98 20.79
CA ALA A 317 -23.08 -8.58 20.36
C ALA A 317 -23.64 -7.33 21.08
N ASN A 318 -23.19 -7.04 22.30
CA ASN A 318 -23.66 -5.90 23.09
C ASN A 318 -23.11 -4.55 22.60
N LEU A 319 -22.00 -4.52 21.86
CA LEU A 319 -21.39 -3.28 21.35
C LEU A 319 -22.09 -2.72 20.11
N HIS A 320 -22.89 -3.56 19.46
CA HIS A 320 -23.36 -3.31 18.11
C HIS A 320 -24.87 -3.07 18.09
N PRO A 321 -25.30 -1.81 17.89
CA PRO A 321 -26.72 -1.52 17.77
C PRO A 321 -27.32 -2.16 16.52
N TYR A 322 -28.63 -2.38 16.57
CA TYR A 322 -29.37 -2.89 15.41
C TYR A 322 -29.44 -1.81 14.33
N TYR A 323 -29.15 -2.18 13.09
CA TYR A 323 -28.85 -1.22 12.03
C TYR A 323 -29.99 -0.22 11.71
N ASN A 324 -31.25 -0.64 11.89
CA ASN A 324 -32.41 0.15 11.47
C ASN A 324 -32.89 1.20 12.48
N ASP A 325 -33.87 2.01 12.09
CA ASP A 325 -34.49 3.05 12.93
C ASP A 325 -34.96 2.55 14.32
N SER A 326 -35.41 1.31 14.41
CA SER A 326 -35.86 0.75 15.69
C SER A 326 -34.72 0.54 16.68
N GLY A 327 -33.51 0.31 16.18
CA GLY A 327 -32.26 0.17 16.93
C GLY A 327 -31.43 1.44 17.06
N MET A 328 -31.87 2.53 16.43
CA MET A 328 -31.11 3.78 16.35
C MET A 328 -31.74 4.97 17.10
N LYS A 329 -32.85 4.74 17.83
CA LYS A 329 -33.62 5.79 18.52
C LYS A 329 -32.79 6.60 19.53
N LEU A 330 -31.79 5.99 20.15
CA LEU A 330 -30.96 6.66 21.14
C LEU A 330 -29.98 7.64 20.51
N PHE A 331 -29.54 7.36 19.29
CA PHE A 331 -28.48 8.11 18.61
C PHE A 331 -29.08 9.28 17.83
N GLY A 332 -28.24 10.27 17.54
CA GLY A 332 -28.57 11.43 16.71
C GLY A 332 -27.86 11.29 15.38
N GLY A 333 -28.49 11.71 14.28
CA GLY A 333 -27.81 11.77 12.97
C GLY A 333 -27.44 10.44 12.30
N SER A 334 -27.97 9.29 12.76
CA SER A 334 -27.69 7.93 12.26
C SER A 334 -26.22 7.50 12.32
N ILE A 335 -25.92 6.35 12.95
CA ILE A 335 -24.57 5.76 12.94
C ILE A 335 -24.37 5.02 11.62
N CYS A 336 -25.19 3.98 11.36
CA CYS A 336 -25.34 3.42 10.02
C CYS A 336 -26.72 3.69 9.44
N GLY A 337 -27.79 3.45 10.21
CA GLY A 337 -29.19 3.76 9.82
C GLY A 337 -29.81 2.75 8.88
N SER A 338 -31.14 2.73 8.81
CA SER A 338 -31.86 1.85 7.86
C SER A 338 -31.74 2.28 6.41
N ASP A 339 -31.45 3.57 6.18
CA ASP A 339 -31.30 4.11 4.83
C ASP A 339 -30.00 3.61 4.18
N ALA A 340 -28.94 3.38 4.97
CA ALA A 340 -27.76 2.69 4.49
C ALA A 340 -28.04 1.19 4.43
N LYS A 341 -28.46 0.67 3.28
CA LYS A 341 -28.82 -0.76 3.10
C LYS A 341 -27.64 -1.68 2.79
N PHE A 342 -26.42 -1.23 3.06
CA PHE A 342 -25.22 -1.98 2.72
C PHE A 342 -24.90 -3.10 3.73
N GLU A 343 -24.05 -4.03 3.30
CA GLU A 343 -23.45 -5.07 4.15
C GLU A 343 -22.06 -5.44 3.65
N THR A 344 -21.20 -5.89 4.55
CA THR A 344 -19.90 -6.43 4.16
C THR A 344 -20.07 -7.75 3.40
N LEU A 345 -19.35 -7.88 2.30
CA LEU A 345 -19.26 -9.09 1.50
C LEU A 345 -17.85 -9.68 1.68
N PRO A 346 -17.73 -10.95 2.14
CA PRO A 346 -16.44 -11.60 2.34
C PRO A 346 -15.74 -11.86 1.01
N LEU A 347 -14.46 -12.23 1.07
CA LEU A 347 -13.71 -12.68 -0.10
C LEU A 347 -14.44 -13.84 -0.80
N SER A 348 -14.76 -13.65 -2.07
CA SER A 348 -15.42 -14.66 -2.89
C SER A 348 -14.82 -14.71 -4.30
N LEU A 349 -14.97 -15.87 -4.95
CA LEU A 349 -14.72 -16.03 -6.39
C LEU A 349 -15.89 -15.48 -7.23
N ASP A 350 -17.01 -15.17 -6.58
CA ASP A 350 -18.18 -14.59 -7.21
C ASP A 350 -18.17 -13.06 -7.08
N LYS A 351 -18.71 -12.41 -8.11
CA LYS A 351 -18.84 -10.96 -8.17
C LYS A 351 -19.69 -10.42 -7.00
N PRO A 352 -19.24 -9.35 -6.31
CA PRO A 352 -20.01 -8.74 -5.24
C PRO A 352 -21.27 -8.06 -5.78
N VAL A 353 -22.42 -8.33 -5.16
CA VAL A 353 -23.72 -7.74 -5.55
C VAL A 353 -23.99 -6.48 -4.72
N ILE A 354 -23.64 -5.31 -5.25
CA ILE A 354 -23.64 -4.04 -4.50
C ILE A 354 -24.65 -2.99 -4.99
N ASP A 355 -25.35 -3.24 -6.11
CA ASP A 355 -26.25 -2.26 -6.74
C ASP A 355 -27.35 -1.73 -5.80
N HIS A 356 -27.87 -2.61 -4.95
CA HIS A 356 -28.96 -2.32 -4.03
C HIS A 356 -28.54 -1.54 -2.77
N MET A 357 -27.24 -1.40 -2.53
CA MET A 357 -26.70 -0.76 -1.33
C MET A 357 -26.88 0.76 -1.41
N GLU A 358 -27.15 1.45 -0.31
CA GLU A 358 -27.40 2.90 -0.33
C GLU A 358 -26.46 3.60 0.65
N ALA A 359 -26.09 4.85 0.34
CA ALA A 359 -25.16 5.63 1.15
C ALA A 359 -25.91 6.58 2.08
N HIS A 360 -25.52 6.64 3.36
CA HIS A 360 -26.11 7.50 4.38
C HIS A 360 -25.15 7.66 5.57
N GLY A 361 -25.31 8.74 6.35
CA GLY A 361 -24.59 8.94 7.61
C GLY A 361 -23.26 9.67 7.44
N GLY A 362 -22.45 9.67 8.49
CA GLY A 362 -21.10 10.25 8.49
C GLY A 362 -20.05 9.31 7.87
N THR A 363 -18.80 9.77 7.86
CA THR A 363 -17.63 9.09 7.29
C THR A 363 -16.64 8.73 8.40
N SER A 364 -16.30 7.46 8.51
CA SER A 364 -15.30 6.91 9.43
C SER A 364 -14.49 5.80 8.74
N VAL A 365 -13.53 6.21 7.92
CA VAL A 365 -12.72 5.34 7.05
C VAL A 365 -11.97 4.28 7.84
N TYR A 366 -11.57 4.57 9.08
CA TYR A 366 -10.86 3.62 9.93
C TYR A 366 -11.68 2.35 10.22
N GLN A 367 -13.01 2.42 10.29
CA GLN A 367 -13.84 1.23 10.48
C GLN A 367 -13.82 0.34 9.25
N GLY A 368 -13.92 0.94 8.06
CA GLY A 368 -13.84 0.24 6.79
C GLY A 368 -12.44 -0.36 6.57
N LEU A 369 -11.38 0.40 6.87
CA LEU A 369 -10.00 -0.05 6.75
C LEU A 369 -9.71 -1.26 7.65
N ILE A 370 -10.04 -1.16 8.94
CA ILE A 370 -9.80 -2.27 9.88
C ILE A 370 -10.60 -3.50 9.44
N ARG A 371 -11.88 -3.33 9.09
CA ARG A 371 -12.69 -4.47 8.64
C ARG A 371 -12.20 -5.05 7.31
N GLY A 372 -11.76 -4.22 6.36
CA GLY A 372 -11.16 -4.68 5.10
C GLY A 372 -9.91 -5.50 5.32
N ALA A 373 -9.03 -5.07 6.22
CA ALA A 373 -7.85 -5.83 6.60
C ALA A 373 -8.22 -7.15 7.29
N GLN A 374 -9.25 -7.16 8.14
CA GLN A 374 -9.75 -8.40 8.76
C GLN A 374 -10.30 -9.37 7.70
N ILE A 375 -11.04 -8.90 6.70
CA ILE A 375 -11.55 -9.75 5.61
C ILE A 375 -10.40 -10.39 4.81
N LEU A 376 -9.32 -9.64 4.55
CA LEU A 376 -8.11 -10.20 3.93
C LEU A 376 -7.47 -11.28 4.81
N ALA A 377 -7.35 -11.04 6.12
CA ALA A 377 -6.79 -11.99 7.08
C ALA A 377 -7.66 -13.25 7.24
N GLU A 378 -8.99 -13.12 7.27
CA GLU A 378 -9.97 -14.21 7.32
C GLU A 378 -9.86 -15.13 6.09
N GLY A 379 -9.30 -14.62 4.98
CA GLY A 379 -8.98 -15.41 3.78
C GLY A 379 -8.03 -16.59 4.04
N ARG A 380 -7.23 -16.52 5.12
CA ARG A 380 -6.35 -17.58 5.63
C ARG A 380 -7.10 -18.63 6.46
N ASP A 381 -8.06 -18.21 7.29
CA ASP A 381 -8.65 -18.98 8.40
C ASP A 381 -9.43 -20.23 7.98
N THR A 382 -9.53 -20.49 6.67
CA THR A 382 -10.15 -21.68 6.09
C THR A 382 -9.15 -22.76 5.67
N LEU A 383 -7.84 -22.54 5.89
CA LEU A 383 -6.75 -23.34 5.32
C LEU A 383 -5.87 -23.97 6.41
N ASP A 384 -6.17 -25.22 6.78
CA ASP A 384 -5.35 -26.04 7.71
C ASP A 384 -4.28 -26.88 6.98
N ASP A 385 -4.28 -26.86 5.64
CA ASP A 385 -3.46 -27.70 4.77
C ASP A 385 -2.19 -26.95 4.33
N PRO A 386 -0.97 -27.49 4.58
CA PRO A 386 0.29 -26.84 4.21
C PRO A 386 0.37 -26.41 2.74
N ASP A 387 -0.10 -27.24 1.81
CA ASP A 387 -0.05 -26.95 0.37
C ASP A 387 -1.00 -25.81 -0.01
N LYS A 388 -2.09 -25.61 0.76
CA LYS A 388 -3.01 -24.49 0.57
C LYS A 388 -2.50 -23.22 1.22
N LEU A 389 -1.71 -23.35 2.29
CA LEU A 389 -1.09 -22.21 2.96
C LEU A 389 0.03 -21.60 2.11
N GLU A 390 0.86 -22.43 1.46
CA GLU A 390 1.85 -21.96 0.49
C GLU A 390 1.19 -21.19 -0.65
N LYS A 391 0.15 -21.77 -1.27
CA LYS A 391 -0.66 -21.07 -2.28
C LYS A 391 -1.34 -19.81 -1.79
N TYR A 392 -1.65 -19.69 -0.50
CA TYR A 392 -2.19 -18.48 0.09
C TYR A 392 -1.12 -17.39 0.19
N HIS A 393 0.10 -17.73 0.60
CA HIS A 393 1.22 -16.79 0.68
C HIS A 393 1.70 -16.29 -0.69
N GLU A 394 1.54 -17.10 -1.74
CA GLU A 394 1.79 -16.70 -3.15
C GLU A 394 0.78 -15.65 -3.67
N ARG A 395 -0.40 -15.52 -3.04
CA ARG A 395 -1.43 -14.58 -3.50
C ARG A 395 -1.05 -13.15 -3.16
N ALA A 396 -1.15 -12.26 -4.15
CA ALA A 396 -1.07 -10.83 -3.93
C ALA A 396 -2.24 -10.38 -3.03
N GLN A 397 -1.94 -9.63 -1.96
CA GLN A 397 -2.94 -9.08 -1.05
C GLN A 397 -3.10 -7.59 -1.33
N MET A 398 -4.33 -7.15 -1.56
CA MET A 398 -4.62 -5.77 -1.94
C MET A 398 -5.84 -5.21 -1.21
N LEU A 399 -5.69 -4.01 -0.65
CA LEU A 399 -6.76 -3.23 -0.06
C LEU A 399 -6.92 -1.91 -0.81
N LEU A 400 -8.10 -1.67 -1.39
CA LEU A 400 -8.40 -0.45 -2.13
C LEU A 400 -9.45 0.39 -1.40
N ILE A 401 -9.03 1.54 -0.87
CA ILE A 401 -9.92 2.49 -0.20
C ILE A 401 -10.49 3.47 -1.23
N LEU A 402 -11.81 3.54 -1.32
CA LEU A 402 -12.53 4.44 -2.22
C LEU A 402 -13.33 5.43 -1.36
N SER A 403 -12.97 6.73 -1.38
CA SER A 403 -13.63 7.73 -0.51
C SER A 403 -13.79 9.08 -1.18
N ASP A 404 -14.93 9.75 -0.95
CA ASP A 404 -15.24 11.11 -1.42
C ASP A 404 -15.10 12.19 -0.34
N GLY A 405 -14.72 11.79 0.87
CA GLY A 405 -15.05 12.56 2.06
C GLY A 405 -13.91 12.65 3.07
N GLN A 406 -13.86 13.79 3.75
CA GLN A 406 -13.12 13.89 5.01
C GLN A 406 -13.90 13.20 6.12
N GLU A 407 -13.20 12.56 7.04
CA GLU A 407 -13.75 12.04 8.31
C GLU A 407 -14.68 13.07 8.97
N ASP A 408 -15.96 12.73 9.10
CA ASP A 408 -16.97 13.54 9.78
C ASP A 408 -18.02 12.60 10.36
N PRO A 409 -18.30 12.63 11.67
CA PRO A 409 -18.04 13.74 12.59
C PRO A 409 -16.68 13.69 13.30
N TYR A 410 -15.99 12.54 13.33
CA TYR A 410 -14.77 12.34 14.12
C TYR A 410 -13.49 12.56 13.33
N LYS A 411 -13.12 13.83 13.13
CA LYS A 411 -12.01 14.25 12.25
C LYS A 411 -10.62 13.74 12.62
N ASN A 412 -10.40 13.38 13.89
CA ASN A 412 -9.06 13.09 14.42
C ASN A 412 -8.78 11.60 14.62
N THR A 413 -9.81 10.75 14.63
CA THR A 413 -9.69 9.34 15.03
C THR A 413 -8.82 8.55 14.07
N PHE A 414 -9.08 8.63 12.75
CA PHE A 414 -8.25 7.97 11.76
C PHE A 414 -6.78 8.38 11.84
N THR A 415 -6.49 9.68 11.88
CA THR A 415 -5.10 10.17 11.99
C THR A 415 -4.43 9.68 13.27
N ARG A 416 -5.16 9.56 14.39
CA ARG A 416 -4.61 9.03 15.65
C ARG A 416 -4.27 7.55 15.56
N LEU A 417 -5.12 6.75 14.92
CA LEU A 417 -4.86 5.32 14.72
C LEU A 417 -3.64 5.11 13.81
N VAL A 418 -3.58 5.79 12.68
CA VAL A 418 -2.47 5.68 11.72
C VAL A 418 -1.15 6.15 12.35
N ASN A 419 -1.15 7.26 13.10
CA ASN A 419 0.05 7.73 13.81
C ASN A 419 0.49 6.82 14.96
N ASN A 420 -0.38 5.90 15.42
CA ASN A 420 -0.02 4.82 16.35
C ASN A 420 0.22 3.51 15.59
N GLU A 421 0.71 3.59 14.35
CA GLU A 421 1.21 2.46 13.57
C GLU A 421 0.16 1.45 13.12
N LEU A 422 -1.13 1.81 13.05
CA LEU A 422 -2.19 0.90 12.58
C LEU A 422 -1.85 0.24 11.24
N CYS A 423 -1.47 1.01 10.23
CA CYS A 423 -1.22 0.49 8.88
C CYS A 423 0.11 -0.28 8.79
N THR A 424 1.03 -0.03 9.73
CA THR A 424 2.27 -0.80 9.87
C THR A 424 1.96 -2.17 10.45
N GLU A 425 1.19 -2.23 11.54
CA GLU A 425 0.74 -3.49 12.17
C GLU A 425 -0.10 -4.34 11.20
N ILE A 426 -0.97 -3.71 10.41
CA ILE A 426 -1.72 -4.40 9.35
C ILE A 426 -0.76 -5.05 8.35
N ARG A 427 0.22 -4.30 7.82
CA ARG A 427 1.20 -4.84 6.86
C ARG A 427 2.06 -5.95 7.44
N GLN A 428 2.49 -5.83 8.69
CA GLN A 428 3.33 -6.84 9.34
C GLN A 428 2.62 -8.20 9.40
N ASN A 429 1.30 -8.24 9.55
CA ASN A 429 0.54 -9.48 9.54
C ASN A 429 0.58 -10.22 8.19
N PHE A 430 0.84 -9.51 7.08
CA PHE A 430 0.98 -10.09 5.74
C PHE A 430 2.44 -10.21 5.29
N SER A 431 3.41 -10.08 6.21
CA SER A 431 4.84 -10.15 5.88
C SER A 431 5.33 -11.54 5.46
N GLU A 432 4.55 -12.59 5.73
CA GLU A 432 4.83 -13.96 5.27
C GLU A 432 4.41 -14.21 3.81
N HIS A 433 3.66 -13.29 3.18
CA HIS A 433 3.34 -13.37 1.75
C HIS A 433 4.57 -13.04 0.90
N ASP A 434 4.62 -13.62 -0.29
CA ASP A 434 5.69 -13.36 -1.26
C ASP A 434 5.73 -11.89 -1.70
N SER A 435 4.58 -11.23 -1.68
CA SER A 435 4.43 -9.80 -1.95
C SER A 435 3.81 -9.11 -0.73
N PRO A 436 4.33 -7.94 -0.32
CA PRO A 436 3.75 -7.20 0.80
C PRO A 436 2.32 -6.74 0.47
N LEU A 437 1.48 -6.58 1.49
CA LEU A 437 0.15 -5.99 1.34
C LEU A 437 0.24 -4.62 0.67
N TYR A 438 -0.47 -4.45 -0.44
CA TYR A 438 -0.62 -3.17 -1.12
C TYR A 438 -1.90 -2.46 -0.67
N ILE A 439 -1.77 -1.22 -0.20
CA ILE A 439 -2.88 -0.35 0.20
C ILE A 439 -2.95 0.84 -0.77
N GLY A 440 -3.94 0.83 -1.66
CA GLY A 440 -4.22 1.96 -2.56
C GLY A 440 -5.39 2.79 -2.07
N VAL A 441 -5.33 4.11 -2.28
CA VAL A 441 -6.43 5.04 -1.96
C VAL A 441 -6.84 5.80 -3.20
N ILE A 442 -8.15 5.90 -3.42
CA ILE A 442 -8.74 6.72 -4.48
C ILE A 442 -9.65 7.77 -3.86
N GLY A 443 -9.29 9.04 -4.05
CA GLY A 443 -10.10 10.19 -3.70
C GLY A 443 -11.13 10.48 -4.80
N ILE A 444 -12.40 10.23 -4.55
CA ILE A 444 -13.49 10.43 -5.53
C ILE A 444 -13.98 11.88 -5.43
N ASN A 445 -13.59 12.72 -6.39
CA ASN A 445 -13.86 14.16 -6.35
C ASN A 445 -13.41 14.80 -5.01
N PHE A 446 -12.33 14.26 -4.45
CA PHE A 446 -11.80 14.59 -3.14
C PHE A 446 -10.27 14.56 -3.17
N ASN A 447 -9.66 15.49 -2.43
CA ASN A 447 -8.21 15.55 -2.28
C ASN A 447 -7.78 14.61 -1.14
N ALA A 448 -7.72 13.31 -1.43
CA ALA A 448 -7.22 12.30 -0.50
C ALA A 448 -5.71 12.45 -0.31
N SER A 449 -4.98 12.83 -1.36
CA SER A 449 -3.53 13.05 -1.29
C SER A 449 -3.12 14.13 -0.30
N GLY A 450 -4.00 15.09 0.01
CA GLY A 450 -3.79 16.14 1.01
C GLY A 450 -4.07 15.73 2.46
N GLN A 451 -4.57 14.52 2.73
CA GLN A 451 -4.89 14.06 4.08
C GLN A 451 -3.73 13.24 4.67
N ALA A 452 -3.19 13.72 5.79
CA ALA A 452 -2.08 13.05 6.48
C ALA A 452 -2.39 11.59 6.86
N GLY A 453 -3.65 11.29 7.21
CA GLY A 453 -4.07 9.92 7.51
C GLY A 453 -3.89 8.95 6.33
N PHE A 454 -4.21 9.39 5.11
CA PHE A 454 -4.00 8.56 3.91
C PHE A 454 -2.52 8.52 3.53
N GLN A 455 -1.80 9.64 3.57
CA GLN A 455 -0.37 9.70 3.28
C GLN A 455 0.47 8.74 4.15
N ASN A 456 0.13 8.64 5.43
CA ASN A 456 0.85 7.79 6.36
C ASN A 456 0.42 6.31 6.31
N CYS A 457 -0.63 5.99 5.54
CA CYS A 457 -1.21 4.65 5.51
C CYS A 457 -1.11 3.97 4.14
N ALA A 458 -1.26 4.71 3.06
CA ALA A 458 -1.35 4.18 1.70
C ALA A 458 0.03 4.10 1.02
N ASP A 459 0.20 3.10 0.14
CA ASP A 459 1.36 3.00 -0.74
C ASP A 459 1.23 3.96 -1.93
N GLU A 460 -0.01 4.15 -2.40
CA GLU A 460 -0.32 5.08 -3.47
C GLU A 460 -1.69 5.73 -3.26
N ILE A 461 -1.78 7.01 -3.62
CA ILE A 461 -3.00 7.82 -3.51
C ILE A 461 -3.26 8.49 -4.85
N ILE A 462 -4.44 8.26 -5.41
CA ILE A 462 -4.88 8.88 -6.65
C ILE A 462 -6.14 9.71 -6.38
N ASP A 463 -6.06 11.01 -6.66
CA ASP A 463 -7.21 11.90 -6.62
C ASP A 463 -7.88 11.95 -8.01
N VAL A 464 -9.16 11.62 -8.07
CA VAL A 464 -9.92 11.54 -9.32
C VAL A 464 -10.94 12.67 -9.36
N SER A 465 -10.71 13.67 -10.21
CA SER A 465 -11.64 14.81 -10.39
C SER A 465 -12.71 14.56 -11.45
N HIS A 466 -12.46 13.67 -12.41
CA HIS A 466 -13.40 13.35 -13.49
C HIS A 466 -13.84 11.89 -13.43
N SER A 467 -15.15 11.64 -13.51
CA SER A 467 -15.68 10.28 -13.35
C SER A 467 -15.28 9.32 -14.47
N GLN A 468 -14.95 9.83 -15.66
CA GLN A 468 -14.47 8.99 -16.76
C GLN A 468 -13.11 8.35 -16.45
N ASP A 469 -12.27 9.01 -15.65
CA ASP A 469 -10.91 8.54 -15.35
C ASP A 469 -10.93 7.49 -14.22
N LEU A 470 -12.05 7.33 -13.51
CA LEU A 470 -12.12 6.49 -12.31
C LEU A 470 -11.80 5.02 -12.62
N LEU A 471 -12.31 4.48 -13.72
CA LEU A 471 -12.04 3.11 -14.14
C LEU A 471 -10.55 2.87 -14.35
N ASP A 472 -9.95 3.71 -15.21
CA ASP A 472 -8.54 3.61 -15.58
C ASP A 472 -7.64 3.74 -14.36
N LYS A 473 -7.99 4.62 -13.41
CA LYS A 473 -7.22 4.80 -12.16
C LYS A 473 -7.35 3.64 -11.18
N ILE A 474 -8.52 3.02 -11.05
CA ILE A 474 -8.63 1.80 -10.26
C ILE A 474 -7.83 0.67 -10.93
N GLN A 475 -7.92 0.52 -12.25
CA GLN A 475 -7.15 -0.48 -12.99
C GLN A 475 -5.64 -0.27 -12.83
N GLU A 476 -5.17 0.99 -12.90
CA GLU A 476 -3.77 1.36 -12.67
C GLU A 476 -3.29 0.88 -11.29
N LEU A 477 -4.06 1.14 -10.23
CA LEU A 477 -3.70 0.69 -8.89
C LEU A 477 -3.71 -0.83 -8.77
N ILE A 478 -4.70 -1.51 -9.35
CA ILE A 478 -4.77 -2.98 -9.33
C ILE A 478 -3.56 -3.57 -10.03
N GLN A 479 -3.14 -3.02 -11.17
CA GLN A 479 -1.94 -3.45 -11.88
C GLN A 479 -0.68 -3.26 -11.03
N LYS A 480 -0.55 -2.12 -10.34
CA LYS A 480 0.59 -1.83 -9.46
C LYS A 480 0.59 -2.65 -8.16
N GLY A 481 -0.56 -3.05 -7.65
CA GLY A 481 -0.70 -3.87 -6.45
C GLY A 481 -0.60 -5.38 -6.71
N ALA A 482 -1.09 -5.84 -7.87
CA ALA A 482 -1.00 -7.24 -8.30
C ALA A 482 0.35 -7.58 -8.97
N ALA A 483 1.18 -6.57 -9.19
CA ALA A 483 2.56 -6.64 -9.62
C ALA A 483 3.43 -7.39 -8.60
N THR A 484 3.38 -8.71 -8.62
CA THR A 484 4.18 -9.59 -7.75
C THR A 484 5.67 -9.51 -8.06
N ASN A 485 6.48 -10.10 -7.17
CA ASN A 485 7.90 -10.40 -7.40
C ASN A 485 8.07 -11.25 -8.67
N GLY A 486 8.18 -10.56 -9.79
CA GLY A 486 8.38 -11.17 -11.09
C GLY A 486 9.77 -11.81 -11.23
N VAL A 487 9.93 -12.62 -12.27
CA VAL A 487 11.24 -13.15 -12.61
C VAL A 487 12.01 -12.05 -13.35
N SER A 488 13.08 -11.55 -12.74
CA SER A 488 14.01 -10.63 -13.40
C SER A 488 14.84 -11.37 -14.46
N ARG A 489 14.87 -10.81 -15.67
CA ARG A 489 15.71 -11.26 -16.78
C ARG A 489 16.53 -10.09 -17.29
N LEU A 490 17.81 -10.33 -17.55
CA LEU A 490 18.71 -9.35 -18.17
C LEU A 490 18.51 -9.36 -19.70
N TYR A 491 18.53 -8.18 -20.30
CA TYR A 491 18.44 -7.93 -21.73
C TYR A 491 19.51 -6.93 -22.15
N ASP A 492 19.94 -7.03 -23.40
CA ASP A 492 20.82 -6.07 -24.03
C ASP A 492 19.98 -4.97 -24.71
N LYS A 493 20.37 -3.70 -24.51
CA LYS A 493 19.72 -2.49 -25.03
C LYS A 493 19.70 -2.39 -26.54
N ASN A 494 20.60 -3.11 -27.20
CA ASN A 494 20.72 -3.11 -28.66
C ASN A 494 20.20 -4.40 -29.33
N SER A 495 19.51 -5.27 -28.58
CA SER A 495 18.96 -6.55 -29.07
C SER A 495 17.64 -6.41 -29.82
#